data_AF-A0A972PHM3-F1
#
_entry.id   AF-A0A972PHM3-F1
#
_cell.length_a   1.000
_cell.length_b   1.000
_cell.length_c   1.000
_cell.angle_alpha   90.00
_cell.angle_beta   90.00
_cell.angle_gamma   90.00
#
_symmetry.space_group_name_H-M   'P 1'
#
loop_
_entity.id
_entity.type
_entity.pdbx_description
1 polymer ?
#
loop_
_entity_poly.entity_id
_entity_poly.type
_entity_poly.pdbx_seq_one_letter_code
_entity_poly.pdbx_strand_id
1 'polypeptide(L)'
;MLLKDVQTQPYRSLDELWTLVRDIQTSYQHSKTYTYIYWGELDTLSHQVGPGDRQVREKWDDFVRGLEVFVRSRQGRAGRDTMLLLSADHGQIPTEIQEDYDLRNHPDLVSHLVMLPSGEGRLPFLFVKPGHVGKVAASLARKWGDQFQMAPAEKVLAAGLLGSRPPCAETVERLGRQVVFPRGNAYWWWVNKENRLHGRHGGLSREEMLVPFFALEI
;
A
#
# COMPACT_ATOMS: atom_id res chain seq x y z
N MET A 1 -7.38 13.93 14.21
CA MET A 1 -8.32 13.29 13.27
C MET A 1 -8.38 14.18 12.04
N LEU A 2 -8.08 13.66 10.85
CA LEU A 2 -7.72 14.48 9.66
C LEU A 2 -8.90 15.05 8.87
N LEU A 3 -10.15 14.74 9.24
CA LEU A 3 -11.34 15.24 8.55
C LEU A 3 -12.27 15.92 9.56
N LYS A 4 -12.69 17.15 9.25
CA LYS A 4 -13.76 17.85 9.99
C LYS A 4 -15.10 17.18 9.67
N ASP A 5 -16.00 17.16 10.63
CA ASP A 5 -17.38 16.65 10.47
C ASP A 5 -17.50 15.15 10.15
N VAL A 6 -16.49 14.35 10.49
CA VAL A 6 -16.53 12.88 10.38
C VAL A 6 -16.78 12.25 11.75
N GLN A 7 -17.77 11.38 11.82
CA GLN A 7 -17.96 10.47 12.96
C GLN A 7 -17.17 9.19 12.70
N THR A 8 -16.24 8.84 13.58
CA THR A 8 -15.46 7.60 13.47
C THR A 8 -16.01 6.54 14.40
N GLN A 9 -16.30 5.37 13.85
CA GLN A 9 -16.76 4.19 14.57
C GLN A 9 -15.67 3.11 14.49
N PRO A 10 -14.93 2.84 15.57
CA PRO A 10 -13.95 1.76 15.59
C PRO A 10 -14.65 0.40 15.70
N TYR A 11 -13.96 -0.65 15.24
CA TYR A 11 -14.39 -2.05 15.38
C TYR A 11 -13.16 -2.91 15.64
N ARG A 12 -13.35 -4.13 16.16
CA ARG A 12 -12.27 -5.07 16.50
C ARG A 12 -12.29 -6.35 15.66
N SER A 13 -13.39 -6.63 14.98
CA SER A 13 -13.53 -7.77 14.10
C SER A 13 -14.40 -7.46 12.89
N LEU A 14 -14.29 -8.31 11.87
CA LEU A 14 -15.14 -8.24 10.69
C LEU A 14 -16.65 -8.35 11.03
N ASP A 15 -17.03 -9.17 12.01
CA ASP A 15 -18.44 -9.29 12.45
C ASP A 15 -18.95 -8.02 13.14
N GLU A 16 -18.10 -7.38 13.95
CA GLU A 16 -18.40 -6.09 14.58
C GLU A 16 -18.54 -4.99 13.52
N LEU A 17 -17.66 -4.96 12.51
CA LEU A 17 -17.77 -4.07 11.35
C LEU A 17 -19.14 -4.21 10.68
N TRP A 18 -19.55 -5.43 10.33
CA TRP A 18 -20.84 -5.63 9.66
C TRP A 18 -22.04 -5.28 10.54
N THR A 19 -21.93 -5.46 11.85
CA THR A 19 -22.96 -5.05 12.81
C THR A 19 -23.09 -3.53 12.85
N LEU A 20 -21.97 -2.82 13.00
CA LEU A 20 -21.94 -1.35 13.00
C LEU A 20 -22.49 -0.76 11.71
N VAL A 21 -22.16 -1.33 10.56
CA VAL A 21 -22.68 -0.88 9.26
C VAL A 21 -24.21 -0.97 9.22
N ARG A 22 -24.79 -2.07 9.73
CA ARG A 22 -26.25 -2.23 9.80
C ARG A 22 -26.90 -1.26 10.79
N ASP A 23 -26.28 -1.05 11.94
CA ASP A 23 -26.77 -0.13 12.96
C ASP A 23 -26.80 1.31 12.44
N ILE A 24 -25.70 1.77 11.83
CA ILE A 24 -25.60 3.08 11.18
C ILE A 24 -26.70 3.24 10.13
N GLN A 25 -26.87 2.25 9.25
CA GLN A 25 -27.92 2.31 8.22
C GLN A 25 -29.32 2.40 8.81
N THR A 26 -29.58 1.71 9.92
CA THR A 26 -30.88 1.72 10.59
C THR A 26 -31.13 3.07 11.28
N SER A 27 -30.14 3.59 11.99
CA SER A 27 -30.24 4.90 12.67
C SER A 27 -30.46 6.06 11.71
N TYR A 28 -29.92 5.97 10.49
CA TYR A 28 -29.99 7.03 9.48
C TYR A 28 -30.88 6.66 8.27
N GLN A 29 -31.82 5.74 8.41
CA GLN A 29 -32.65 5.24 7.31
C GLN A 29 -33.53 6.29 6.59
N HIS A 30 -33.65 7.50 7.16
CA HIS A 30 -34.40 8.62 6.59
C HIS A 30 -33.51 9.82 6.23
N SER A 31 -32.19 9.62 6.21
CA SER A 31 -31.19 10.65 5.96
C SER A 31 -30.24 10.21 4.86
N LYS A 32 -29.74 11.17 4.05
CA LYS A 32 -28.62 10.89 3.14
C LYS A 32 -27.33 10.82 3.94
N THR A 33 -26.58 9.74 3.77
CA THR A 33 -25.29 9.53 4.43
C THR A 33 -24.20 9.22 3.41
N TYR A 34 -22.95 9.45 3.81
CA TYR A 34 -21.77 8.95 3.13
C TYR A 34 -20.96 8.15 4.15
N THR A 35 -20.97 6.82 4.00
CA THR A 35 -20.29 5.90 4.92
C THR A 35 -19.05 5.35 4.23
N TYR A 36 -17.88 5.63 4.80
CA TYR A 36 -16.61 5.07 4.35
C TYR A 36 -16.20 3.90 5.25
N ILE A 37 -16.05 2.71 4.67
CA ILE A 37 -15.67 1.49 5.37
C ILE A 37 -14.25 1.11 4.93
N TYR A 38 -13.34 0.97 5.89
CA TYR A 38 -11.98 0.49 5.65
C TYR A 38 -11.77 -0.82 6.40
N TRP A 39 -11.22 -1.83 5.73
CA TRP A 39 -10.87 -3.13 6.30
C TRP A 39 -9.47 -3.56 5.85
N GLY A 40 -8.51 -3.51 6.79
CA GLY A 40 -7.09 -3.73 6.51
C GLY A 40 -6.54 -5.10 6.93
N GLU A 41 -7.38 -6.03 7.42
CA GLU A 41 -6.89 -7.33 7.91
C GLU A 41 -6.34 -8.21 6.78
N LEU A 42 -6.86 -8.08 5.56
CA LEU A 42 -6.37 -8.84 4.40
C LEU A 42 -4.92 -8.46 4.08
N ASP A 43 -4.61 -7.16 4.04
CA ASP A 43 -3.25 -6.66 3.84
C ASP A 43 -2.31 -7.11 4.98
N THR A 44 -2.76 -6.96 6.22
CA THR A 44 -1.99 -7.38 7.40
C THR A 44 -1.62 -8.86 7.34
N LEU A 45 -2.58 -9.74 7.03
CA LEU A 45 -2.34 -11.17 6.90
C LEU A 45 -1.44 -11.47 5.70
N SER A 46 -1.71 -10.84 4.56
CA SER A 46 -0.94 -11.02 3.33
C SER A 46 0.53 -10.61 3.49
N HIS A 47 0.82 -9.58 4.29
CA HIS A 47 2.17 -9.25 4.73
C HIS A 47 2.85 -10.38 5.53
N GLN A 48 2.11 -11.02 6.44
CA GLN A 48 2.64 -12.04 7.36
C GLN A 48 2.91 -13.38 6.69
N VAL A 49 1.99 -13.86 5.84
CA VAL A 49 2.08 -15.20 5.24
C VAL A 49 2.36 -15.19 3.74
N GLY A 50 2.26 -14.02 3.10
CA GLY A 50 2.39 -13.84 1.65
C GLY A 50 1.03 -13.90 0.93
N PRO A 51 0.86 -13.14 -0.17
CA PRO A 51 -0.43 -13.02 -0.88
C PRO A 51 -0.93 -14.30 -1.54
N GLY A 52 -0.06 -15.28 -1.76
CA GLY A 52 -0.43 -16.58 -2.32
C GLY A 52 -0.89 -17.62 -1.29
N ASP A 53 -0.82 -17.30 0.01
CA ASP A 53 -1.17 -18.26 1.05
C ASP A 53 -2.68 -18.49 1.12
N ARG A 54 -3.06 -19.74 1.41
CA ARG A 54 -4.46 -20.15 1.51
C ARG A 54 -5.22 -19.33 2.57
N GLN A 55 -4.58 -18.94 3.67
CA GLN A 55 -5.22 -18.18 4.74
C GLN A 55 -5.68 -16.80 4.25
N VAL A 56 -4.94 -16.16 3.34
CA VAL A 56 -5.33 -14.88 2.72
C VAL A 56 -6.62 -15.06 1.93
N ARG A 57 -6.72 -16.15 1.17
CA ARG A 57 -7.92 -16.47 0.40
C ARG A 57 -9.13 -16.74 1.31
N GLU A 58 -8.95 -17.53 2.37
CA GLU A 58 -10.01 -17.83 3.33
C GLU A 58 -10.54 -16.56 4.00
N LYS A 59 -9.62 -15.65 4.38
CA LYS A 59 -9.97 -14.35 4.97
C LYS A 59 -10.72 -13.45 4.00
N TRP A 60 -10.35 -13.46 2.72
CA TRP A 60 -11.12 -12.78 1.68
C TRP A 60 -12.53 -13.37 1.55
N ASP A 61 -12.66 -14.70 1.57
CA ASP A 61 -13.97 -15.34 1.45
C ASP A 61 -14.88 -15.03 2.66
N ASP A 62 -14.35 -14.84 3.87
CA ASP A 62 -15.09 -14.32 5.04
C ASP A 62 -15.68 -12.93 4.77
N PHE A 63 -14.87 -12.01 4.26
CA PHE A 63 -15.31 -10.66 3.89
C PHE A 63 -16.40 -10.70 2.83
N VAL A 64 -16.22 -11.51 1.78
CA VAL A 64 -17.20 -11.66 0.70
C VAL A 64 -18.53 -12.18 1.22
N ARG A 65 -18.54 -13.16 2.14
CA ARG A 65 -19.79 -13.67 2.75
C ARG A 65 -20.55 -12.56 3.49
N GLY A 66 -19.86 -11.77 4.31
CA GLY A 66 -20.49 -10.66 5.03
C GLY A 66 -21.02 -9.58 4.07
N LEU A 67 -20.25 -9.25 3.04
CA LEU A 67 -20.65 -8.32 1.99
C LEU A 67 -21.88 -8.82 1.22
N GLU A 68 -21.94 -10.11 0.89
CA GLU A 68 -23.08 -10.70 0.20
C GLU A 68 -24.36 -10.61 1.05
N VAL A 69 -24.28 -10.96 2.34
CA VAL A 69 -25.42 -10.82 3.26
C VAL A 69 -25.88 -9.36 3.33
N PHE A 70 -24.94 -8.42 3.43
CA PHE A 70 -25.23 -7.00 3.43
C PHE A 70 -25.95 -6.56 2.14
N VAL A 71 -25.40 -6.87 0.96
CA VAL A 71 -26.01 -6.50 -0.33
C VAL A 71 -27.42 -7.11 -0.48
N ARG A 72 -27.59 -8.39 -0.15
CA ARG A 72 -28.91 -9.06 -0.23
C ARG A 72 -29.95 -8.44 0.70
N SER A 73 -29.54 -7.99 1.88
CA SER A 73 -30.43 -7.32 2.84
C SER A 73 -30.98 -5.98 2.32
N ARG A 74 -30.32 -5.41 1.30
CA ARG A 74 -30.67 -4.13 0.69
C ARG A 74 -31.52 -4.31 -0.57
N GLN A 75 -31.18 -5.29 -1.41
CA GLN A 75 -31.91 -5.60 -2.65
C GLN A 75 -33.41 -5.92 -2.47
N GLY A 76 -33.83 -6.40 -1.29
CA GLY A 76 -35.23 -6.69 -0.99
C GLY A 76 -36.08 -5.47 -0.59
N ARG A 77 -35.48 -4.27 -0.44
CA ARG A 77 -36.19 -3.05 -0.04
C ARG A 77 -36.63 -2.27 -1.29
N ALA A 78 -37.81 -1.65 -1.22
CA ALA A 78 -38.28 -0.78 -2.31
C ALA A 78 -37.40 0.47 -2.41
N GLY A 79 -36.77 0.68 -3.57
CA GLY A 79 -35.88 1.81 -3.85
C GLY A 79 -34.40 1.45 -3.71
N ARG A 80 -33.70 1.34 -4.83
CA ARG A 80 -32.23 1.31 -4.88
C ARG A 80 -31.72 2.75 -4.82
N ASP A 81 -31.63 3.28 -3.61
CA ASP A 81 -31.27 4.68 -3.36
C ASP A 81 -29.82 4.87 -2.90
N THR A 82 -29.06 3.78 -2.79
CA THR A 82 -27.71 3.76 -2.25
C THR A 82 -26.73 3.24 -3.29
N MET A 83 -25.64 3.98 -3.55
CA MET A 83 -24.52 3.51 -4.38
C MET A 83 -23.46 2.88 -3.47
N LEU A 84 -23.18 1.58 -3.68
CA LEU A 84 -22.05 0.88 -3.07
C LEU A 84 -20.85 0.95 -4.01
N LEU A 85 -19.73 1.46 -3.50
CA LEU A 85 -18.44 1.44 -4.17
C LEU A 85 -17.48 0.54 -3.38
N LEU A 86 -16.79 -0.38 -4.07
CA LEU A 86 -15.77 -1.25 -3.49
C LEU A 86 -14.48 -1.10 -4.30
N SER A 87 -13.38 -0.82 -3.61
CA SER A 87 -12.05 -0.70 -4.20
C SER A 87 -10.98 -1.14 -3.18
N ALA A 88 -9.76 -1.32 -3.67
CA ALA A 88 -8.55 -1.32 -2.84
C ALA A 88 -7.69 -0.10 -3.17
N ASP A 89 -6.72 0.20 -2.32
CA ASP A 89 -5.68 1.21 -2.50
C ASP A 89 -4.44 0.65 -3.22
N HIS A 90 -4.12 -0.64 -3.01
CA HIS A 90 -3.07 -1.35 -3.73
C HIS A 90 -3.33 -2.86 -3.79
N GLY A 91 -2.57 -3.56 -4.64
CA GLY A 91 -2.36 -5.00 -4.56
C GLY A 91 -1.09 -5.34 -3.78
N GLN A 92 -0.58 -6.56 -3.92
CA GLN A 92 0.61 -7.02 -3.19
C GLN A 92 1.31 -8.16 -3.95
N ILE A 93 2.63 -8.29 -3.80
CA ILE A 93 3.43 -9.37 -4.39
C ILE A 93 4.11 -10.23 -3.32
N PRO A 94 4.38 -11.52 -3.61
CA PRO A 94 5.19 -12.36 -2.75
C PRO A 94 6.64 -11.90 -2.78
N THR A 95 7.25 -11.83 -1.60
CA THR A 95 8.63 -11.38 -1.40
C THR A 95 9.25 -12.21 -0.28
N GLU A 96 9.83 -13.35 -0.66
CA GLU A 96 10.56 -14.21 0.26
C GLU A 96 11.66 -13.41 0.98
N ILE A 97 11.86 -13.68 2.27
CA ILE A 97 12.84 -12.96 3.07
C ILE A 97 14.24 -13.39 2.60
N GLN A 98 14.95 -12.46 1.98
CA GLN A 98 16.34 -12.62 1.57
C GLN A 98 17.22 -11.65 2.33
N GLU A 99 18.23 -12.17 3.02
CA GLU A 99 19.25 -11.38 3.72
C GLU A 99 20.00 -10.43 2.78
N ASP A 100 20.11 -10.80 1.50
CA ASP A 100 20.76 -9.96 0.50
C ASP A 100 19.99 -8.66 0.22
N TYR A 101 18.73 -8.56 0.61
CA TYR A 101 17.91 -7.34 0.48
C TYR A 101 17.90 -6.49 1.76
N ASP A 102 18.57 -6.92 2.83
CA ASP A 102 18.73 -6.12 4.04
C ASP A 102 19.93 -5.18 3.92
N LEU A 103 19.68 -3.87 3.99
CA LEU A 103 20.72 -2.84 3.84
C LEU A 103 21.77 -2.86 4.97
N ARG A 104 21.49 -3.50 6.11
CA ARG A 104 22.50 -3.73 7.15
C ARG A 104 23.67 -4.59 6.65
N ASN A 105 23.42 -5.44 5.66
CA ASN A 105 24.42 -6.30 5.03
C ASN A 105 25.22 -5.57 3.92
N HIS A 106 24.89 -4.30 3.64
CA HIS A 106 25.53 -3.50 2.57
C HIS A 106 26.08 -2.15 3.07
N PRO A 107 26.99 -2.14 4.06
CA PRO A 107 27.51 -0.89 4.64
C PRO A 107 28.25 -0.02 3.62
N ASP A 108 28.86 -0.60 2.57
CA ASP A 108 29.48 0.15 1.47
C ASP A 108 28.47 1.05 0.75
N LEU A 109 27.31 0.50 0.39
CA LEU A 109 26.21 1.25 -0.22
C LEU A 109 25.68 2.32 0.74
N VAL A 110 25.42 1.95 2.00
CA VAL A 110 24.89 2.86 3.01
C VAL A 110 25.87 4.02 3.29
N SER A 111 27.19 3.79 3.19
CA SER A 111 28.21 4.83 3.39
C SER A 111 28.09 6.00 2.41
N HIS A 112 27.43 5.81 1.27
CA HIS A 112 27.21 6.82 0.25
C HIS A 112 25.92 7.63 0.46
N LEU A 113 25.11 7.27 1.46
CA LEU A 113 23.88 7.95 1.80
C LEU A 113 24.09 8.89 3.00
N VAL A 114 23.35 10.00 3.02
CA VAL A 114 23.28 10.94 4.14
C VAL A 114 22.47 10.35 5.29
N MET A 115 21.44 9.56 4.97
CA MET A 115 20.61 8.81 5.89
C MET A 115 20.12 7.54 5.19
N LEU A 116 19.58 6.59 5.97
CA LEU A 116 18.89 5.42 5.41
C LEU A 116 17.72 5.85 4.50
N PRO A 117 17.27 4.98 3.58
CA PRO A 117 16.16 5.31 2.69
C PRO A 117 14.89 5.71 3.43
N SER A 118 14.03 6.48 2.75
CA SER A 118 12.62 6.66 3.14
C SER A 118 11.71 6.04 2.08
N GLY A 119 10.40 6.19 2.23
CA GLY A 119 9.41 5.57 1.34
C GLY A 119 9.22 4.09 1.65
N GLU A 120 8.88 3.32 0.63
CA GLU A 120 8.55 1.90 0.74
C GLU A 120 9.72 1.01 0.34
N GLY A 121 9.80 -0.21 0.88
CA GLY A 121 10.83 -1.19 0.50
C GLY A 121 10.83 -1.53 -0.99
N ARG A 122 9.68 -1.31 -1.64
CA ARG A 122 9.42 -1.48 -3.07
C ARG A 122 9.46 -0.19 -3.88
N LEU A 123 9.68 0.95 -3.23
CA LEU A 123 9.94 2.23 -3.88
C LEU A 123 10.83 3.13 -3.00
N PRO A 124 12.11 2.76 -2.76
CA PRO A 124 12.95 3.47 -1.81
C PRO A 124 13.37 4.85 -2.32
N PHE A 125 13.32 5.84 -1.45
CA PHE A 125 13.80 7.20 -1.69
C PHE A 125 15.18 7.39 -1.05
N LEU A 126 16.16 7.79 -1.85
CA LEU A 126 17.57 7.86 -1.46
C LEU A 126 18.07 9.30 -1.28
N PHE A 127 18.63 9.54 -0.11
CA PHE A 127 19.32 10.78 0.26
C PHE A 127 20.81 10.62 0.00
N VAL A 128 21.23 10.68 -1.26
CA VAL A 128 22.62 10.40 -1.67
C VAL A 128 23.55 11.58 -1.33
N LYS A 129 24.75 11.30 -0.81
CA LYS A 129 25.77 12.33 -0.56
C LYS A 129 26.15 13.07 -1.86
N PRO A 130 26.50 14.37 -1.80
CA PRO A 130 26.96 15.11 -2.98
C PRO A 130 28.11 14.39 -3.70
N GLY A 131 28.01 14.22 -5.02
CA GLY A 131 29.03 13.52 -5.83
C GLY A 131 29.02 11.99 -5.75
N HIS A 132 28.12 11.36 -4.97
CA HIS A 132 28.10 9.90 -4.78
C HIS A 132 27.08 9.14 -5.63
N VAL A 133 26.23 9.83 -6.42
CA VAL A 133 25.19 9.18 -7.26
C VAL A 133 25.76 8.09 -8.16
N GLY A 134 26.88 8.36 -8.85
CA GLY A 134 27.53 7.36 -9.69
C GLY A 134 28.07 6.15 -8.92
N LYS A 135 28.55 6.37 -7.68
CA LYS A 135 29.04 5.28 -6.81
C LYS A 135 27.89 4.38 -6.35
N VAL A 136 26.76 4.97 -5.99
CA VAL A 136 25.52 4.24 -5.67
C VAL A 136 25.08 3.41 -6.88
N ALA A 137 24.95 4.04 -8.06
CA ALA A 137 24.54 3.33 -9.28
C ALA A 137 25.47 2.15 -9.62
N ALA A 138 26.79 2.35 -9.51
CA ALA A 138 27.77 1.29 -9.73
C ALA A 138 27.67 0.16 -8.70
N SER A 139 27.40 0.49 -7.43
CA SER A 139 27.18 -0.49 -6.37
C SER A 139 25.92 -1.33 -6.66
N LEU A 140 24.82 -0.70 -7.07
CA LEU A 140 23.59 -1.39 -7.45
C LEU A 140 23.81 -2.35 -8.62
N ALA A 141 24.43 -1.87 -9.70
CA ALA A 141 24.69 -2.67 -10.89
C ALA A 141 25.62 -3.85 -10.59
N ARG A 142 26.67 -3.64 -9.79
CA ARG A 142 27.60 -4.69 -9.39
C ARG A 142 26.93 -5.75 -8.52
N LYS A 143 26.06 -5.34 -7.61
CA LYS A 143 25.49 -6.22 -6.58
C LYS A 143 24.24 -6.96 -7.04
N TRP A 144 23.33 -6.26 -7.70
CA TRP A 144 22.00 -6.77 -8.05
C TRP A 144 21.66 -6.68 -9.53
N GLY A 145 22.63 -6.32 -10.39
CA GLY A 145 22.41 -6.21 -11.82
C GLY A 145 21.31 -5.20 -12.15
N ASP A 146 20.22 -5.68 -12.75
CA ASP A 146 19.09 -4.88 -13.20
C ASP A 146 17.89 -4.88 -12.23
N GLN A 147 17.99 -5.57 -11.09
CA GLN A 147 16.87 -5.69 -10.14
C GLN A 147 16.50 -4.37 -9.48
N PHE A 148 17.44 -3.43 -9.31
CA PHE A 148 17.20 -2.12 -8.69
C PHE A 148 17.54 -1.01 -9.67
N GLN A 149 16.52 -0.42 -10.29
CA GLN A 149 16.71 0.71 -11.18
C GLN A 149 16.62 2.02 -10.42
N MET A 150 17.49 2.97 -10.73
CA MET A 150 17.53 4.26 -10.06
C MET A 150 17.19 5.39 -11.04
N ALA A 151 16.37 6.34 -10.59
CA ALA A 151 16.07 7.55 -11.35
C ALA A 151 16.19 8.81 -10.48
N PRO A 152 16.60 9.96 -11.04
CA PRO A 152 16.54 11.23 -10.33
C PRO A 152 15.13 11.57 -9.88
N ALA A 153 14.99 12.08 -8.65
CA ALA A 153 13.71 12.50 -8.07
C ALA A 153 12.95 13.49 -8.98
N GLU A 154 13.65 14.45 -9.58
CA GLU A 154 13.10 15.42 -10.53
C GLU A 154 12.44 14.75 -11.75
N LYS A 155 13.05 13.68 -12.26
CA LYS A 155 12.50 12.92 -13.39
C LYS A 155 11.24 12.15 -12.98
N VAL A 156 11.20 11.62 -11.76
CA VAL A 156 10.02 10.93 -11.20
C VAL A 156 8.85 11.89 -11.06
N LEU A 157 9.11 13.09 -10.54
CA LEU A 157 8.11 14.16 -10.41
C LEU A 157 7.62 14.63 -11.78
N ALA A 158 8.53 14.89 -12.72
CA ALA A 158 8.18 15.32 -14.08
C ALA A 158 7.37 14.26 -14.85
N ALA A 159 7.56 12.98 -14.54
CA ALA A 159 6.78 11.88 -15.12
C ALA A 159 5.37 11.74 -14.53
N GLY A 160 5.03 12.50 -13.48
CA GLY A 160 3.72 12.46 -12.83
C GLY A 160 3.47 11.22 -11.96
N LEU A 161 4.52 10.45 -11.62
CA LEU A 161 4.39 9.20 -10.85
C LEU A 161 3.87 9.42 -9.43
N LEU A 162 4.09 10.61 -8.86
CA LEU A 162 3.61 10.99 -7.53
C LEU A 162 2.42 11.97 -7.59
N GLY A 163 1.73 11.99 -8.73
CA GLY A 163 0.64 12.91 -9.03
C GLY A 163 1.01 13.93 -10.11
N SER A 164 -0.02 14.46 -10.78
CA SER A 164 0.12 15.38 -11.91
C SER A 164 0.11 16.87 -11.51
N ARG A 165 -0.12 17.17 -10.23
CA ARG A 165 -0.10 18.55 -9.71
C ARG A 165 1.35 18.96 -9.39
N PRO A 166 1.67 20.26 -9.45
CA PRO A 166 2.95 20.75 -8.95
C PRO A 166 3.21 20.25 -7.52
N PRO A 167 4.38 19.65 -7.24
CA PRO A 167 4.68 19.13 -5.91
C PRO A 167 4.75 20.27 -4.90
N CYS A 168 4.26 20.03 -3.68
CA CYS A 168 4.53 20.94 -2.57
C CYS A 168 5.99 20.80 -2.11
N ALA A 169 6.49 21.76 -1.33
CA ALA A 169 7.87 21.78 -0.87
C ALA A 169 8.23 20.48 -0.11
N GLU A 170 7.32 19.99 0.72
CA GLU A 170 7.49 18.80 1.54
C GLU A 170 7.63 17.53 0.70
N THR A 171 7.02 17.46 -0.49
CA THR A 171 7.21 16.33 -1.41
C THR A 171 8.66 16.25 -1.86
N VAL A 172 9.23 17.40 -2.26
CA VAL A 172 10.63 17.47 -2.74
C VAL A 172 11.59 17.13 -1.61
N GLU A 173 11.33 17.64 -0.40
CA GLU A 173 12.15 17.35 0.79
C GLU A 173 12.14 15.86 1.16
N ARG A 174 10.99 15.18 1.04
CA ARG A 174 10.83 13.77 1.43
C ARG A 174 11.34 12.77 0.41
N LEU A 175 11.42 13.15 -0.87
CA LEU A 175 11.79 12.25 -1.97
C LEU A 175 13.31 12.00 -2.08
N GLY A 176 14.12 12.84 -1.43
CA GLY A 176 15.57 12.78 -1.56
C GLY A 176 16.04 13.11 -2.97
N ARG A 177 17.19 12.57 -3.39
CA ARG A 177 17.81 12.85 -4.70
C ARG A 177 17.49 11.81 -5.76
N GLN A 178 17.31 10.56 -5.35
CA GLN A 178 17.11 9.44 -6.25
C GLN A 178 15.98 8.56 -5.73
N VAL A 179 15.20 8.01 -6.63
CA VAL A 179 14.18 6.99 -6.34
C VAL A 179 14.65 5.68 -6.94
N VAL A 180 14.48 4.61 -6.19
CA VAL A 180 14.81 3.26 -6.63
C VAL A 180 13.53 2.48 -6.92
N PHE A 181 13.57 1.70 -8.00
CA PHE A 181 12.49 0.87 -8.50
C PHE A 181 12.97 -0.59 -8.52
N PRO A 182 12.77 -1.33 -7.41
CA PRO A 182 12.94 -2.77 -7.37
C PRO A 182 12.04 -3.48 -8.40
N ARG A 183 12.59 -4.47 -9.10
CA ARG A 183 11.90 -5.28 -10.12
C ARG A 183 11.65 -6.70 -9.62
N GLY A 184 10.69 -7.39 -10.25
CA GLY A 184 10.27 -8.72 -9.79
C GLY A 184 9.87 -8.67 -8.32
N ASN A 185 10.37 -9.62 -7.52
CA ASN A 185 10.16 -9.70 -6.08
C ASN A 185 11.27 -9.04 -5.23
N ALA A 186 12.17 -8.27 -5.84
CA ALA A 186 13.23 -7.58 -5.11
C ALA A 186 12.66 -6.51 -4.17
N TYR A 187 13.34 -6.21 -3.07
CA TYR A 187 12.95 -5.13 -2.17
C TYR A 187 14.18 -4.66 -1.40
N TRP A 188 14.06 -3.60 -0.61
CA TRP A 188 15.01 -3.31 0.45
C TRP A 188 14.35 -3.29 1.82
N TRP A 189 15.10 -3.75 2.81
CA TRP A 189 14.77 -3.62 4.22
C TRP A 189 15.87 -2.85 4.93
N TRP A 190 15.50 -1.84 5.71
CA TRP A 190 16.46 -1.03 6.47
C TRP A 190 15.92 -0.64 7.86
N VAL A 191 14.74 -1.14 8.21
CA VAL A 191 14.13 -0.90 9.51
C VAL A 191 14.96 -1.64 10.56
N ASN A 192 15.21 -0.98 11.70
CA ASN A 192 15.94 -1.59 12.82
C ASN A 192 15.06 -2.58 13.61
N LYS A 193 14.50 -3.57 12.91
CA LYS A 193 13.67 -4.66 13.43
C LYS A 193 13.88 -5.89 12.55
N GLU A 194 13.57 -7.06 13.10
CA GLU A 194 13.52 -8.30 12.31
C GLU A 194 12.52 -8.15 11.16
N ASN A 195 12.94 -8.57 9.98
CA ASN A 195 12.07 -8.58 8.81
C ASN A 195 11.18 -9.83 8.85
N ARG A 196 9.87 -9.63 8.94
CA ARG A 196 8.87 -10.71 8.98
C ARG A 196 7.85 -10.62 7.84
N LEU A 197 8.15 -9.80 6.82
CA LEU A 197 7.21 -9.55 5.73
C LEU A 197 7.50 -10.52 4.58
N HIS A 198 6.51 -11.37 4.28
CA HIS A 198 6.49 -12.31 3.17
C HIS A 198 5.70 -11.78 1.96
N GLY A 199 4.83 -10.79 2.18
CA GLY A 199 4.21 -9.98 1.13
C GLY A 199 4.66 -8.53 1.22
N ARG A 200 4.79 -7.83 0.08
CA ARG A 200 5.07 -6.38 0.02
C ARG A 200 4.34 -5.71 -1.14
N HIS A 201 4.11 -4.42 -1.01
CA HIS A 201 3.56 -3.56 -2.04
C HIS A 201 4.31 -2.21 -2.09
N GLY A 202 3.83 -1.28 -2.91
CA GLY A 202 4.39 0.07 -3.05
C GLY A 202 5.27 0.26 -4.28
N GLY A 203 5.57 -0.81 -5.01
CA GLY A 203 6.28 -0.77 -6.28
C GLY A 203 5.35 -0.56 -7.48
N LEU A 204 5.95 -0.64 -8.68
CA LEU A 204 5.26 -0.37 -9.95
C LEU A 204 4.85 -1.64 -10.71
N SER A 205 4.90 -2.82 -10.09
CA SER A 205 4.41 -4.03 -10.76
C SER A 205 2.91 -3.94 -11.01
N ARG A 206 2.43 -4.69 -12.01
CA ARG A 206 1.02 -4.72 -12.36
C ARG A 206 0.18 -5.23 -11.18
N GLU A 207 0.70 -6.22 -10.46
CA GLU A 207 0.12 -6.87 -9.29
C GLU A 207 0.02 -5.93 -8.09
N GLU A 208 0.95 -4.99 -7.94
CA GLU A 208 0.90 -3.96 -6.89
C GLU A 208 -0.06 -2.82 -7.25
N MET A 209 -0.15 -2.43 -8.52
CA MET A 209 -0.84 -1.21 -8.95
C MET A 209 -2.30 -1.41 -9.37
N LEU A 210 -2.66 -2.60 -9.87
CA LEU A 210 -4.04 -2.84 -10.32
C LEU A 210 -4.91 -3.27 -9.15
N VAL A 211 -5.95 -2.47 -8.92
CA VAL A 211 -6.94 -2.69 -7.86
C VAL A 211 -8.33 -2.90 -8.46
N PRO A 212 -9.19 -3.68 -7.78
CA PRO A 212 -10.59 -3.79 -8.18
C PRO A 212 -11.29 -2.44 -8.05
N PHE A 213 -12.26 -2.18 -8.92
CA PHE A 213 -13.24 -1.11 -8.75
C PHE A 213 -14.62 -1.65 -9.13
N PHE A 214 -15.53 -1.70 -8.16
CA PHE A 214 -16.91 -2.14 -8.34
C PHE A 214 -17.86 -1.04 -7.89
N ALA A 215 -18.93 -0.83 -8.67
CA ALA A 215 -20.02 0.07 -8.36
C ALA A 215 -21.36 -0.66 -8.53
N LEU A 216 -22.22 -0.58 -7.52
CA LEU A 216 -23.51 -1.27 -7.51
C LEU A 216 -24.56 -0.43 -6.76
N GLU A 217 -25.72 -0.23 -7.36
CA GLU A 217 -26.88 0.32 -6.67
C GLU A 217 -27.57 -0.76 -5.83
N ILE A 218 -27.75 -0.49 -4.52
CA ILE A 218 -28.30 -1.41 -3.52
C ILE A 218 -29.46 -0.81 -2.73
#